data_AF-A0A0G4EB31-F1
#
_entry.id   AF-A0A0G4EB31-F1
#
_cell.length_a   1.000
_cell.length_b   1.000
_cell.length_c   1.000
_cell.angle_alpha   90.00
_cell.angle_beta   90.00
_cell.angle_gamma   90.00
#
_symmetry.space_group_name_H-M   'P 1'
#
loop_
_entity.id
_entity.type
_entity.pdbx_description
1 polymer ?
#
loop_
_entity_poly.entity_id
_entity_poly.type
_entity_poly.pdbx_seq_one_letter_code
_entity_poly.pdbx_strand_id
1 'polypeptide(L)'
;MSSGDLSGPCAVCGEITEQRCSLCKARFYCCKAHQRQDWKSGHKHTCPRQFAASASTASPTTASAREECRASDWDARHKYHCKEMGDLMSEESQSALRSCRAAIMHLFGYMDEGEFQRVLARGQTKIIQEVLSRTQTPPHSRHLHLNTRRYNDTLCCVVALSSASCDGTQPPLTPPCATTLDPTGKFVVYRVFNMARVAEPGTPLPLPSHKLPAVMERVKATVTHAIEVCVRESHGRLLPNPLIECDLSEVGPLFWWKSSCVVGDGGWFFMPTVGSVCESAMKEALVAVLGPGMYLLGGPDTYSDPLSLVQYLSPEEWRRRIVAIVDTQDIKTVAIHQHCGTSRRLRAPNVKRELIEKALDFTDLVRNHLFTYVGARLLTFSATLQQAVVDMPVEMCNKITEKATVVLELSNIQAHRHPAHRDPCEMMKLMSRTIARLLGTSEANLNRMAEELASLNAQYAPHIQALIDAGPP
;
A
#
# COMPACT_ATOMS: atom_id res chain seq x y z
N MET A 1 56.19 -2.02 7.35
CA MET A 1 56.23 -3.50 7.33
C MET A 1 57.07 -3.90 6.14
N SER A 2 58.27 -4.41 6.39
CA SER A 2 59.26 -4.78 5.37
C SER A 2 58.70 -5.85 4.44
N SER A 3 59.03 -5.76 3.16
CA SER A 3 58.69 -6.68 2.08
C SER A 3 59.28 -8.07 2.36
N GLY A 4 58.63 -8.82 3.25
CA GLY A 4 59.09 -10.09 3.79
C GLY A 4 59.09 -11.21 2.76
N ASP A 5 60.06 -12.10 2.92
CA ASP A 5 60.40 -13.23 2.06
C ASP A 5 59.20 -13.86 1.34
N LEU A 6 59.29 -13.89 0.00
CA LEU A 6 58.22 -14.39 -0.85
C LEU A 6 58.11 -15.93 -0.86
N SER A 7 59.08 -16.63 -0.28
CA SER A 7 59.16 -18.09 -0.23
C SER A 7 59.13 -18.66 1.19
N GLY A 8 58.73 -19.93 1.31
CA GLY A 8 58.68 -20.68 2.57
C GLY A 8 58.57 -22.19 2.33
N PRO A 9 58.81 -23.02 3.35
CA PRO A 9 58.79 -24.47 3.21
C PRO A 9 57.36 -25.00 3.06
N CYS A 10 57.17 -25.98 2.18
CA CYS A 10 55.89 -26.64 1.97
C CYS A 10 55.42 -27.33 3.24
N ALA A 11 54.17 -27.08 3.65
CA ALA A 11 53.60 -27.64 4.87
C ALA A 11 53.45 -29.18 4.88
N VAL A 12 53.63 -29.84 3.73
CA VAL A 12 53.51 -31.30 3.58
C VAL A 12 54.87 -31.97 3.38
N CYS A 13 55.74 -31.42 2.53
CA CYS A 13 57.02 -32.07 2.17
C CYS A 13 58.27 -31.25 2.52
N GLY A 14 58.15 -30.04 3.07
CA GLY A 14 59.28 -29.21 3.48
C GLY A 14 59.98 -28.42 2.36
N GLU A 15 59.81 -28.79 1.08
CA GLU A 15 60.42 -28.11 -0.07
C GLU A 15 60.09 -26.61 -0.13
N ILE A 16 61.08 -25.78 -0.45
CA ILE A 16 60.91 -24.31 -0.54
C ILE A 16 60.04 -23.97 -1.75
N THR A 17 59.04 -23.12 -1.54
CA THR A 17 58.09 -22.70 -2.57
C THR A 17 57.57 -21.30 -2.32
N GLU A 18 57.06 -20.66 -3.37
CA GLU A 18 56.42 -19.34 -3.30
C GLU A 18 54.88 -19.43 -3.30
N GLN A 19 54.34 -20.61 -3.61
CA GLN A 19 52.90 -20.83 -3.67
C GLN A 19 52.33 -20.90 -2.25
N ARG A 20 51.37 -20.01 -1.97
CA ARG A 20 50.72 -19.88 -0.66
C ARG A 20 49.26 -20.28 -0.72
N CYS A 21 48.69 -20.60 0.43
CA CYS A 21 47.24 -20.70 0.58
C CYS A 21 46.59 -19.40 0.13
N SER A 22 45.71 -19.45 -0.88
CA SER A 22 45.04 -18.26 -1.43
C SER A 22 44.19 -17.53 -0.39
N LEU A 23 43.68 -18.26 0.60
CA LEU A 23 42.88 -17.70 1.69
C LEU A 23 43.78 -16.98 2.71
N CYS A 24 44.53 -17.72 3.52
CA CYS A 24 45.28 -17.12 4.64
C CYS A 24 46.64 -16.52 4.27
N LYS A 25 47.21 -16.88 3.12
CA LYS A 25 48.58 -16.56 2.70
C LYS A 25 49.69 -16.94 3.70
N ALA A 26 49.37 -17.74 4.72
CA ALA A 26 50.27 -18.10 5.82
C ALA A 26 50.94 -19.47 5.68
N ARG A 27 50.36 -20.39 4.89
CA ARG A 27 50.91 -21.73 4.60
C ARG A 27 51.43 -21.79 3.17
N PHE A 28 52.53 -22.51 2.94
CA PHE A 28 53.17 -22.69 1.64
C PHE A 28 52.99 -24.12 1.10
N TYR A 29 52.89 -24.28 -0.23
CA TYR A 29 52.71 -25.59 -0.89
C TYR A 29 53.45 -25.65 -2.21
N CYS A 30 54.32 -26.65 -2.42
CA CYS A 30 55.01 -26.76 -3.71
C CYS A 30 54.08 -27.15 -4.87
N CYS A 31 52.90 -27.69 -4.57
CA CYS A 31 51.88 -28.04 -5.57
C CYS A 31 50.46 -28.09 -4.96
N LYS A 32 49.46 -28.12 -5.86
CA LYS A 32 48.03 -28.22 -5.48
C LYS A 32 47.68 -29.52 -4.74
N ALA A 33 48.43 -30.61 -4.97
CA ALA A 33 48.18 -31.88 -4.29
C ALA A 33 48.47 -31.77 -2.78
N HIS A 34 49.61 -31.17 -2.42
CA HIS A 34 49.96 -30.89 -1.02
C HIS A 34 49.02 -29.87 -0.37
N GLN A 35 48.56 -28.86 -1.11
CA GLN A 35 47.52 -27.96 -0.59
C GLN A 35 46.23 -28.71 -0.22
N ARG A 36 45.77 -29.63 -1.08
CA ARG A 36 44.57 -30.45 -0.81
C ARG A 36 44.77 -31.41 0.36
N GLN A 37 45.96 -31.97 0.49
CA GLN A 37 46.31 -32.86 1.60
C GLN A 37 46.31 -32.12 2.94
N ASP A 38 46.99 -30.97 3.03
CA ASP A 38 46.99 -30.13 4.25
C ASP A 38 45.58 -29.61 4.59
N TRP A 39 44.78 -29.30 3.55
CA TRP A 39 43.38 -28.91 3.73
C TRP A 39 42.56 -30.01 4.41
N LYS A 40 42.76 -31.27 4.00
CA LYS A 40 42.07 -32.45 4.56
C LYS A 40 42.62 -32.86 5.94
N SER A 41 43.90 -32.64 6.21
CA SER A 41 44.53 -33.03 7.49
C SER A 41 44.23 -32.07 8.65
N GLY A 42 43.60 -30.93 8.38
CA GLY A 42 43.11 -30.03 9.42
C GLY A 42 43.28 -28.54 9.13
N HIS A 43 44.01 -28.14 8.08
CA HIS A 43 44.15 -26.72 7.74
C HIS A 43 42.80 -26.04 7.47
N LYS A 44 41.80 -26.80 6.97
CA LYS A 44 40.43 -26.30 6.80
C LYS A 44 39.88 -25.67 8.08
N HIS A 45 40.19 -26.21 9.26
CA HIS A 45 39.63 -25.74 10.53
C HIS A 45 40.48 -24.66 11.21
N THR A 46 41.75 -24.53 10.82
CA THR A 46 42.71 -23.60 11.44
C THR A 46 43.08 -22.43 10.53
N CYS A 47 42.44 -22.31 9.36
CA CYS A 47 42.71 -21.24 8.40
C CYS A 47 42.17 -19.89 8.93
N PRO A 48 43.03 -18.91 9.28
CA PRO A 48 42.61 -17.70 10.02
C PRO A 48 41.61 -16.81 9.27
N ARG A 49 41.56 -16.91 7.93
CA ARG A 49 40.64 -16.11 7.11
C ARG A 49 39.23 -16.69 6.98
N GLN A 50 38.98 -17.94 7.39
CA GLN A 50 37.60 -18.43 7.52
C GLN A 50 36.85 -17.71 8.64
N PHE A 51 37.57 -17.23 9.66
CA PHE A 51 36.97 -16.49 10.78
C PHE A 51 36.86 -14.98 10.50
N ALA A 52 37.77 -14.41 9.70
CA ALA A 52 37.76 -12.98 9.37
C ALA A 52 36.74 -12.57 8.28
N ALA A 53 36.27 -13.51 7.44
CA ALA A 53 35.28 -13.20 6.39
C ALA A 53 33.87 -12.89 6.94
N SER A 54 33.62 -13.16 8.22
CA SER A 54 32.33 -12.89 8.86
C SER A 54 32.13 -11.43 9.32
N ALA A 55 33.15 -10.56 9.13
CA ALA A 55 33.15 -9.22 9.71
C ALA A 55 33.17 -8.04 8.71
N SER A 56 33.21 -8.29 7.39
CA SER A 56 33.31 -7.20 6.40
C SER A 56 32.37 -7.43 5.20
N THR A 57 31.14 -6.93 5.29
CA THR A 57 30.14 -6.97 4.21
C THR A 57 30.07 -5.66 3.43
N ALA A 58 30.51 -5.72 2.17
CA ALA A 58 30.05 -4.82 1.11
C ALA A 58 28.86 -5.48 0.38
N SER A 59 27.91 -4.67 -0.08
CA SER A 59 26.61 -5.09 -0.62
C SER A 59 26.71 -6.09 -1.80
N PRO A 60 25.93 -7.19 -1.79
CA PRO A 60 25.98 -8.21 -2.84
C PRO A 60 25.04 -7.93 -4.02
N THR A 61 25.57 -8.11 -5.24
CA THR A 61 24.83 -8.18 -6.51
C THR A 61 24.08 -9.52 -6.66
N THR A 62 23.15 -9.59 -7.63
CA THR A 62 22.24 -10.73 -7.89
C THR A 62 22.94 -12.07 -8.15
N ALA A 63 24.20 -12.08 -8.61
CA ALA A 63 24.99 -13.30 -8.77
C ALA A 63 25.50 -13.87 -7.42
N SER A 64 25.85 -12.99 -6.48
CA SER A 64 26.39 -13.37 -5.17
C SER A 64 25.34 -14.03 -4.28
N ALA A 65 24.06 -13.64 -4.41
CA ALA A 65 22.95 -14.33 -3.72
C ALA A 65 22.88 -15.81 -4.05
N ARG A 66 23.16 -16.19 -5.30
CA ARG A 66 23.18 -17.59 -5.76
C ARG A 66 24.41 -18.36 -5.29
N GLU A 67 25.53 -17.69 -5.02
CA GLU A 67 26.77 -18.32 -4.56
C GLU A 67 26.82 -18.48 -3.03
N GLU A 68 26.31 -17.51 -2.28
CA GLU A 68 26.16 -17.59 -0.82
C GLU A 68 25.12 -18.66 -0.45
N CYS A 69 24.03 -18.75 -1.23
CA CYS A 69 23.04 -19.82 -1.23
C CYS A 69 23.64 -21.23 -1.52
N ARG A 70 24.74 -21.32 -2.27
CA ARG A 70 25.44 -22.59 -2.55
C ARG A 70 26.34 -23.06 -1.40
N ALA A 71 26.65 -22.21 -0.42
CA ALA A 71 27.68 -22.50 0.58
C ALA A 71 27.15 -23.09 1.92
N SER A 72 25.86 -22.93 2.25
CA SER A 72 25.27 -23.49 3.48
C SER A 72 24.11 -24.47 3.20
N ASP A 73 24.30 -25.71 3.65
CA ASP A 73 23.33 -26.78 3.89
C ASP A 73 22.13 -26.88 2.91
N TRP A 74 22.38 -27.63 1.83
CA TRP A 74 21.59 -27.73 0.60
C TRP A 74 20.39 -28.70 0.70
N ASP A 75 20.30 -29.52 1.75
CA ASP A 75 19.39 -30.66 1.74
C ASP A 75 17.94 -30.33 2.16
N ALA A 76 17.02 -30.63 1.25
CA ALA A 76 15.55 -30.57 1.31
C ALA A 76 14.88 -29.20 1.49
N ARG A 77 15.15 -28.42 2.55
CA ARG A 77 14.39 -27.19 2.85
C ARG A 77 14.74 -26.03 1.92
N HIS A 78 15.99 -25.94 1.50
CA HIS A 78 16.49 -24.82 0.69
C HIS A 78 15.91 -24.79 -0.73
N LYS A 79 15.72 -25.96 -1.36
CA LYS A 79 15.18 -26.02 -2.73
C LYS A 79 13.77 -25.45 -2.83
N TYR A 80 12.92 -25.72 -1.84
CA TYR A 80 11.56 -25.17 -1.80
C TYR A 80 11.58 -23.67 -1.52
N HIS A 81 12.32 -23.22 -0.49
CA HIS A 81 12.45 -21.80 -0.17
C HIS A 81 13.06 -21.01 -1.33
N CYS A 82 14.07 -21.53 -2.03
CA CYS A 82 14.70 -20.83 -3.15
C CYS A 82 13.75 -20.68 -4.34
N LYS A 83 12.92 -21.70 -4.62
CA LYS A 83 11.86 -21.58 -5.62
C LYS A 83 10.84 -20.52 -5.21
N GLU A 84 10.31 -20.59 -3.99
CA GLU A 84 9.30 -19.65 -3.50
C GLU A 84 9.83 -18.22 -3.40
N MET A 85 11.06 -18.02 -2.91
CA MET A 85 11.75 -16.74 -2.93
C MET A 85 11.96 -16.24 -4.36
N GLY A 86 12.34 -17.12 -5.29
CA GLY A 86 12.47 -16.82 -6.71
C GLY A 86 11.15 -16.37 -7.32
N ASP A 87 10.06 -17.05 -6.98
CA ASP A 87 8.70 -16.71 -7.40
C ASP A 87 8.33 -15.33 -6.81
N LEU A 88 8.52 -15.07 -5.51
CA LEU A 88 8.25 -13.76 -4.89
C LEU A 88 9.11 -12.61 -5.42
N MET A 89 10.31 -12.91 -5.93
CA MET A 89 11.20 -11.94 -6.58
C MET A 89 10.91 -11.77 -8.07
N SER A 90 10.15 -12.69 -8.69
CA SER A 90 9.89 -12.67 -10.12
C SER A 90 9.05 -11.46 -10.50
N GLU A 91 9.26 -10.97 -11.72
CA GLU A 91 8.48 -9.85 -12.25
C GLU A 91 6.99 -10.19 -12.41
N GLU A 92 6.70 -11.48 -12.61
CA GLU A 92 5.38 -12.05 -12.86
C GLU A 92 4.52 -12.17 -11.60
N SER A 93 5.12 -12.26 -10.40
CA SER A 93 4.42 -12.63 -9.16
C SER A 93 3.40 -11.63 -8.63
N GLN A 94 3.31 -10.42 -9.22
CA GLN A 94 2.55 -9.28 -8.70
C GLN A 94 2.73 -9.03 -7.19
N SER A 95 3.79 -9.58 -6.58
CA SER A 95 4.01 -9.56 -5.14
C SER A 95 4.36 -8.15 -4.68
N ALA A 96 3.81 -7.73 -3.54
CA ALA A 96 4.25 -6.51 -2.87
C ALA A 96 5.75 -6.56 -2.49
N LEU A 97 6.32 -7.75 -2.40
CA LEU A 97 7.73 -7.97 -2.05
C LEU A 97 8.67 -7.99 -3.26
N ARG A 98 8.16 -7.82 -4.48
CA ARG A 98 8.97 -7.82 -5.71
C ARG A 98 10.14 -6.86 -5.55
N SER A 99 11.33 -7.33 -5.92
CA SER A 99 12.59 -6.59 -5.83
C SER A 99 13.04 -6.18 -4.41
N CYS A 100 12.34 -6.60 -3.36
CA CYS A 100 12.73 -6.32 -1.97
C CYS A 100 13.40 -7.55 -1.33
N ARG A 101 14.67 -7.79 -1.71
CA ARG A 101 15.45 -8.94 -1.22
C ARG A 101 15.50 -9.02 0.31
N ALA A 102 15.66 -7.89 1.00
CA ALA A 102 15.74 -7.85 2.46
C ALA A 102 14.46 -8.35 3.14
N ALA A 103 13.29 -7.91 2.66
CA ALA A 103 12.00 -8.39 3.16
C ALA A 103 11.82 -9.89 2.96
N ILE A 104 12.21 -10.39 1.79
CA ILE A 104 12.15 -11.83 1.50
C ILE A 104 13.13 -12.61 2.37
N MET A 105 14.39 -12.17 2.49
CA MET A 105 15.36 -12.82 3.40
C MET A 105 14.84 -12.84 4.84
N HIS A 106 14.24 -11.75 5.31
CA HIS A 106 13.64 -11.66 6.63
C HIS A 106 12.47 -12.65 6.81
N LEU A 107 11.57 -12.75 5.84
CA LEU A 107 10.43 -13.69 5.88
C LEU A 107 10.86 -15.15 5.98
N PHE A 108 11.92 -15.52 5.26
CA PHE A 108 12.44 -16.89 5.28
C PHE A 108 13.42 -17.15 6.44
N GLY A 109 13.62 -16.18 7.34
CA GLY A 109 14.48 -16.31 8.51
C GLY A 109 15.98 -16.24 8.22
N TYR A 110 16.38 -15.79 7.03
CA TYR A 110 17.78 -15.58 6.63
C TYR A 110 18.32 -14.20 7.01
N MET A 111 17.48 -13.31 7.54
CA MET A 111 17.85 -11.99 8.04
C MET A 111 17.13 -11.75 9.36
N ASP A 112 17.89 -11.40 10.41
CA ASP A 112 17.30 -11.11 11.71
C ASP A 112 16.46 -9.83 11.68
N GLU A 113 15.53 -9.72 12.62
CA GLU A 113 14.62 -8.56 12.70
C GLU A 113 15.38 -7.23 12.82
N GLY A 114 16.43 -7.18 13.64
CA GLY A 114 17.21 -5.95 13.84
C GLY A 114 17.96 -5.52 12.59
N GLU A 115 18.56 -6.46 11.86
CA GLU A 115 19.16 -6.20 10.56
C GLU A 115 18.13 -5.74 9.53
N PHE A 116 16.99 -6.44 9.45
CA PHE A 116 15.90 -6.09 8.54
C PHE A 116 15.41 -4.66 8.77
N GLN A 117 15.12 -4.29 10.02
CA GLN A 117 14.67 -2.94 10.37
C GLN A 117 15.72 -1.87 10.02
N ARG A 118 17.02 -2.15 10.18
CA ARG A 118 18.08 -1.22 9.73
C ARG A 118 18.13 -1.05 8.22
N VAL A 119 17.93 -2.13 7.46
CA VAL A 119 17.87 -2.06 5.98
C VAL A 119 16.63 -1.31 5.53
N LEU A 120 15.48 -1.60 6.15
CA LEU A 120 14.20 -0.97 5.87
C LEU A 120 14.23 0.53 6.15
N ALA A 121 14.73 0.96 7.33
CA ALA A 121 14.86 2.37 7.69
C ALA A 121 15.72 3.15 6.68
N ARG A 122 16.87 2.59 6.27
CA ARG A 122 17.70 3.19 5.21
C ARG A 122 16.97 3.27 3.86
N GLY A 123 16.13 2.29 3.55
CA GLY A 123 15.26 2.29 2.37
C GLY A 123 14.22 3.40 2.45
N GLN A 124 13.53 3.56 3.58
CA GLN A 124 12.52 4.59 3.83
C GLN A 124 13.09 6.00 3.63
N THR A 125 14.25 6.31 4.23
CA THR A 125 14.90 7.61 4.05
C THR A 125 15.19 7.89 2.58
N LYS A 126 15.71 6.91 1.82
CA LYS A 126 15.99 7.07 0.39
C LYS A 126 14.72 7.29 -0.44
N ILE A 127 13.65 6.55 -0.13
CA ILE A 127 12.35 6.70 -0.79
C ILE A 127 11.81 8.11 -0.55
N ILE A 128 11.84 8.59 0.70
CA ILE A 128 11.35 9.93 1.07
C ILE A 128 12.16 11.01 0.37
N GLN A 129 13.50 10.90 0.36
CA GLN A 129 14.37 11.84 -0.36
C GLN A 129 14.06 11.88 -1.86
N GLU A 130 13.83 10.73 -2.49
CA GLU A 130 13.44 10.69 -3.90
C GLU A 130 12.08 11.36 -4.12
N VAL A 131 11.06 11.03 -3.30
CA VAL A 131 9.74 11.65 -3.39
C VAL A 131 9.83 13.17 -3.28
N LEU A 132 10.63 13.68 -2.33
CA LEU A 132 10.84 15.10 -2.13
C LEU A 132 11.60 15.76 -3.29
N SER A 133 12.58 15.08 -3.90
CA SER A 133 13.32 15.61 -5.05
C SER A 133 12.46 15.78 -6.31
N ARG A 134 11.36 15.01 -6.42
CA ARG A 134 10.42 15.06 -7.55
C ARG A 134 9.33 16.13 -7.38
N THR A 135 9.13 16.64 -6.17
CA THR A 135 8.10 17.65 -5.89
C THR A 135 8.68 19.05 -6.01
N GLN A 136 8.47 19.71 -7.15
CA GLN A 136 8.79 21.14 -7.34
C GLN A 136 7.60 22.07 -7.04
N THR A 137 6.37 21.56 -6.92
CA THR A 137 5.11 22.33 -6.77
C THR A 137 4.15 21.61 -5.78
N PRO A 138 3.04 22.25 -5.31
CA PRO A 138 2.43 22.04 -3.98
C PRO A 138 1.83 20.63 -3.82
N PRO A 139 1.44 20.20 -2.60
CA PRO A 139 1.44 18.79 -2.21
C PRO A 139 0.39 17.99 -2.99
N HIS A 140 0.81 17.38 -4.09
CA HIS A 140 0.02 16.36 -4.75
C HIS A 140 -0.16 15.19 -3.79
N SER A 141 -1.40 14.71 -3.65
CA SER A 141 -1.75 13.63 -2.72
C SER A 141 -0.80 12.44 -2.87
N ARG A 142 -0.20 12.04 -1.74
CA ARG A 142 0.67 10.86 -1.65
C ARG A 142 -0.11 9.80 -0.91
N HIS A 143 -0.32 8.65 -1.53
CA HIS A 143 -1.20 7.63 -0.96
C HIS A 143 -0.34 6.58 -0.26
N LEU A 144 -0.76 6.21 0.95
CA LEU A 144 -0.29 4.98 1.57
C LEU A 144 -1.26 3.87 1.17
N HIS A 145 -0.68 2.82 0.63
CA HIS A 145 -1.37 1.58 0.28
C HIS A 145 -0.97 0.54 1.30
N LEU A 146 -1.94 -0.01 2.01
CA LEU A 146 -1.78 -1.09 2.94
C LEU A 146 -2.19 -2.40 2.27
N ASN A 147 -1.34 -3.40 2.33
CA ASN A 147 -1.66 -4.76 1.91
C ASN A 147 -1.37 -5.73 3.06
N THR A 148 -2.36 -6.53 3.45
CA THR A 148 -2.14 -7.65 4.36
C THR A 148 -2.20 -8.96 3.59
N ARG A 149 -1.08 -9.69 3.54
CA ARG A 149 -0.98 -10.92 2.76
C ARG A 149 -0.16 -11.99 3.48
N ARG A 150 -0.48 -13.25 3.19
CA ARG A 150 0.27 -14.40 3.67
C ARG A 150 1.50 -14.63 2.78
N TYR A 151 2.67 -14.71 3.41
CA TYR A 151 3.94 -15.08 2.79
C TYR A 151 4.61 -16.16 3.63
N ASN A 152 4.91 -17.33 3.06
CA ASN A 152 5.53 -18.45 3.77
C ASN A 152 4.88 -18.72 5.15
N ASP A 153 3.57 -18.96 5.15
CA ASP A 153 2.73 -19.16 6.34
C ASP A 153 2.67 -18.03 7.37
N THR A 154 3.26 -16.88 7.07
CA THR A 154 3.29 -15.72 7.95
C THR A 154 2.36 -14.64 7.39
N LEU A 155 1.45 -14.12 8.22
CA LEU A 155 0.63 -12.98 7.81
C LEU A 155 1.42 -11.69 8.05
N CYS A 156 1.62 -10.92 6.98
CA CYS A 156 2.36 -9.67 7.04
C CYS A 156 1.51 -8.50 6.60
N CYS A 157 1.82 -7.34 7.17
CA CYS A 157 1.35 -6.04 6.76
C CYS A 157 2.47 -5.36 5.97
N VAL A 158 2.21 -5.00 4.72
CA VAL A 158 3.12 -4.27 3.85
C VAL A 158 2.48 -2.92 3.55
N VAL A 159 3.19 -1.85 3.84
CA VAL A 159 2.80 -0.48 3.51
C VAL A 159 3.63 -0.04 2.31
N ALA A 160 2.96 0.37 1.24
CA ALA A 160 3.56 0.99 0.08
C ALA A 160 3.24 2.49 0.06
N LEU A 161 4.19 3.27 -0.47
CA LEU A 161 4.02 4.70 -0.69
C LEU A 161 3.89 4.94 -2.19
N SER A 162 2.91 5.72 -2.64
CA SER A 162 2.81 6.14 -4.04
C SER A 162 3.04 7.63 -4.22
N SER A 163 3.64 7.96 -5.35
CA SER A 163 3.88 9.34 -5.79
C SER A 163 3.48 9.51 -7.24
N ALA A 164 2.71 10.56 -7.52
CA ALA A 164 2.48 11.03 -8.88
C ALA A 164 3.67 11.92 -9.31
N SER A 165 4.30 11.57 -10.44
CA SER A 165 5.28 12.41 -11.13
C SER A 165 4.57 13.45 -11.97
N CYS A 166 4.98 14.72 -11.85
CA CYS A 166 4.50 15.82 -12.68
C CYS A 166 5.01 15.70 -14.12
N ASP A 167 6.26 15.23 -14.29
CA ASP A 167 6.92 15.13 -15.59
C ASP A 167 7.19 13.66 -15.89
N GLY A 168 6.39 13.06 -16.78
CA GLY A 168 6.51 11.66 -17.21
C GLY A 168 7.81 11.33 -17.97
N THR A 169 8.85 12.16 -17.84
CA THR A 169 10.11 12.06 -18.58
C THR A 169 11.26 11.53 -17.74
N GLN A 170 11.14 11.45 -16.41
CA GLN A 170 12.23 10.95 -15.55
C GLN A 170 11.92 9.59 -14.91
N PRO A 171 12.65 8.52 -15.27
CA PRO A 171 12.50 7.20 -14.65
C PRO A 171 12.80 7.25 -13.14
N PRO A 172 12.34 6.25 -12.36
CA PRO A 172 12.71 6.06 -10.95
C PRO A 172 14.23 6.18 -10.78
N LEU A 173 14.70 7.05 -9.88
CA LEU A 173 16.12 7.40 -9.80
C LEU A 173 16.90 6.44 -8.93
N THR A 174 16.31 5.68 -7.98
CA THR A 174 17.21 4.93 -7.06
C THR A 174 16.73 3.74 -6.21
N PRO A 175 15.49 3.56 -5.74
CA PRO A 175 15.20 2.41 -4.89
C PRO A 175 14.73 1.21 -5.72
N PRO A 176 15.36 0.03 -5.55
CA PRO A 176 15.02 -1.19 -6.30
C PRO A 176 13.58 -1.67 -6.06
N CYS A 177 12.90 -1.18 -5.02
CA CYS A 177 11.51 -1.49 -4.71
C CYS A 177 10.46 -0.56 -5.38
N ALA A 178 10.89 0.39 -6.22
CA ALA A 178 9.98 1.22 -7.00
C ALA A 178 9.46 0.47 -8.23
N THR A 179 8.16 0.57 -8.50
CA THR A 179 7.54 0.09 -9.73
C THR A 179 6.74 1.22 -10.35
N THR A 180 6.96 1.46 -11.63
CA THR A 180 6.10 2.34 -12.42
C THR A 180 4.84 1.57 -12.83
N LEU A 181 3.65 2.09 -12.52
CA LEU A 181 2.39 1.43 -12.85
C LEU A 181 1.95 1.65 -14.30
N ASP A 182 2.39 2.74 -14.92
CA ASP A 182 2.00 3.10 -16.28
C ASP A 182 3.22 3.27 -17.20
N PRO A 183 3.07 3.04 -18.52
CA PRO A 183 4.16 3.23 -19.47
C PRO A 183 4.71 4.67 -19.51
N THR A 184 3.94 5.65 -19.03
CA THR A 184 4.28 7.06 -19.09
C THR A 184 5.11 7.54 -17.89
N GLY A 185 5.43 6.67 -16.93
CA GLY A 185 6.26 7.08 -15.79
C GLY A 185 5.52 7.91 -14.74
N LYS A 186 4.22 8.14 -14.89
CA LYS A 186 3.49 9.13 -14.10
C LYS A 186 3.18 8.65 -12.68
N PHE A 187 3.05 7.36 -12.47
CA PHE A 187 2.75 6.78 -11.16
C PHE A 187 3.83 5.81 -10.73
N VAL A 188 4.53 6.18 -9.66
CA VAL A 188 5.55 5.34 -9.03
C VAL A 188 5.02 4.83 -7.69
N VAL A 189 5.12 3.52 -7.49
CA VAL A 189 4.76 2.86 -6.23
C VAL A 189 6.00 2.22 -5.62
N TYR A 190 6.31 2.60 -4.39
CA TYR A 190 7.35 1.99 -3.56
C TYR A 190 6.74 0.85 -2.76
N ARG A 191 6.83 -0.38 -3.28
CA ARG A 191 6.00 -1.51 -2.81
C ARG A 191 6.27 -1.96 -1.38
N VAL A 192 7.47 -1.72 -0.87
CA VAL A 192 7.85 -2.01 0.52
C VAL A 192 8.45 -0.75 1.14
N PHE A 193 7.57 0.17 1.55
CA PHE A 193 7.96 1.34 2.33
C PHE A 193 8.06 1.00 3.81
N ASN A 194 7.07 0.29 4.36
CA ASN A 194 7.13 -0.26 5.71
C ASN A 194 6.58 -1.69 5.73
N MET A 195 7.02 -2.52 6.66
CA MET A 195 6.59 -3.92 6.73
C MET A 195 6.72 -4.48 8.15
N ALA A 196 5.72 -5.26 8.56
CA ALA A 196 5.76 -6.00 9.82
C ALA A 196 5.00 -7.33 9.73
N ARG A 197 5.40 -8.29 10.56
CA ARG A 197 4.61 -9.50 10.82
C ARG A 197 3.44 -9.15 11.75
N VAL A 198 2.23 -9.52 11.36
CA VAL A 198 1.01 -9.21 12.14
C VAL A 198 0.37 -10.46 12.75
N ALA A 199 0.75 -11.65 12.32
CA ALA A 199 0.44 -12.90 13.02
C ALA A 199 1.64 -13.85 13.01
N GLU A 200 1.63 -14.80 13.96
CA GLU A 200 2.67 -15.83 14.06
C GLU A 200 2.65 -16.78 12.84
N PRO A 201 3.81 -17.32 12.43
CA PRO A 201 3.88 -18.33 11.38
C PRO A 201 2.96 -19.52 11.66
N GLY A 202 2.24 -19.97 10.63
CA GLY A 202 1.30 -21.08 10.73
C GLY A 202 -0.08 -20.70 11.28
N THR A 203 -0.34 -19.41 11.54
CA THR A 203 -1.69 -18.97 11.95
C THR A 203 -2.72 -19.35 10.86
N PRO A 204 -3.82 -20.04 11.22
CA PRO A 204 -4.83 -20.45 10.26
C PRO A 204 -5.61 -19.24 9.73
N LEU A 205 -6.02 -19.32 8.45
CA LEU A 205 -6.92 -18.36 7.80
C LEU A 205 -8.21 -19.08 7.35
N PRO A 206 -9.39 -18.47 7.53
CA PRO A 206 -9.63 -17.15 8.13
C PRO A 206 -9.27 -17.11 9.63
N LEU A 207 -8.86 -15.93 10.10
CA LEU A 207 -8.50 -15.72 11.51
C LEU A 207 -9.72 -15.91 12.41
N PRO A 208 -9.57 -16.61 13.56
CA PRO A 208 -10.58 -16.62 14.59
C PRO A 208 -10.93 -15.19 15.06
N SER A 209 -12.20 -14.92 15.33
CA SER A 209 -12.69 -13.58 15.70
C SER A 209 -11.93 -12.95 16.87
N HIS A 210 -11.55 -13.76 17.88
CA HIS A 210 -10.80 -13.30 19.04
C HIS A 210 -9.35 -12.87 18.74
N LYS A 211 -8.77 -13.28 17.60
CA LYS A 211 -7.40 -12.88 17.19
C LYS A 211 -7.38 -11.62 16.33
N LEU A 212 -8.49 -11.28 15.68
CA LEU A 212 -8.63 -10.11 14.82
C LEU A 212 -8.21 -8.79 15.51
N PRO A 213 -8.61 -8.51 16.79
CA PRO A 213 -8.18 -7.27 17.46
C PRO A 213 -6.66 -7.13 17.54
N ALA A 214 -5.96 -8.19 17.91
CA ALA A 214 -4.50 -8.17 18.07
C ALA A 214 -3.78 -7.95 16.73
N VAL A 215 -4.28 -8.57 15.66
CA VAL A 215 -3.77 -8.34 14.30
C VAL A 215 -4.00 -6.90 13.88
N MET A 216 -5.20 -6.35 14.16
CA MET A 216 -5.53 -4.96 13.82
C MET A 216 -4.64 -3.95 14.55
N GLU A 217 -4.35 -4.16 15.84
CA GLU A 217 -3.45 -3.27 16.58
C GLU A 217 -2.03 -3.28 16.01
N ARG A 218 -1.53 -4.43 15.55
CA ARG A 218 -0.22 -4.49 14.86
C ARG A 218 -0.25 -3.80 13.50
N VAL A 219 -1.33 -3.93 12.74
CA VAL A 219 -1.53 -3.19 11.48
C VAL A 219 -1.52 -1.68 11.75
N LYS A 220 -2.28 -1.21 12.75
CA LYS A 220 -2.31 0.21 13.14
C LYS A 220 -0.94 0.72 13.54
N ALA A 221 -0.21 -0.02 14.38
CA ALA A 221 1.14 0.36 14.80
C ALA A 221 2.08 0.49 13.58
N THR A 222 1.99 -0.45 12.64
CA THR A 222 2.82 -0.44 11.42
C THR A 222 2.55 0.77 10.54
N VAL A 223 1.26 1.11 10.33
CA VAL A 223 0.86 2.27 9.53
C VAL A 223 1.17 3.57 10.24
N THR A 224 0.93 3.66 11.55
CA THR A 224 1.28 4.83 12.38
C THR A 224 2.77 5.12 12.27
N HIS A 225 3.62 4.09 12.40
CA HIS A 225 5.06 4.23 12.22
C HIS A 225 5.44 4.72 10.82
N ALA A 226 4.77 4.20 9.77
CA ALA A 226 5.01 4.65 8.40
C ALA A 226 4.70 6.15 8.23
N ILE A 227 3.58 6.62 8.81
CA ILE A 227 3.19 8.04 8.80
C ILE A 227 4.21 8.89 9.57
N GLU A 228 4.59 8.47 10.77
CA GLU A 228 5.61 9.16 11.58
C GLU A 228 6.94 9.30 10.84
N VAL A 229 7.38 8.24 10.14
CA VAL A 229 8.59 8.27 9.32
C VAL A 229 8.44 9.27 8.17
N CYS A 230 7.31 9.27 7.45
CA CYS A 230 7.04 10.27 6.42
C CYS A 230 7.13 11.70 6.98
N VAL A 231 6.46 11.98 8.10
CA VAL A 231 6.43 13.32 8.73
C VAL A 231 7.83 13.71 9.20
N ARG A 232 8.51 12.84 9.95
CA ARG A 232 9.81 13.13 10.56
C ARG A 232 10.91 13.31 9.53
N GLU A 233 11.09 12.35 8.63
CA GLU A 233 12.20 12.35 7.68
C GLU A 233 12.04 13.40 6.57
N SER A 234 10.80 13.86 6.34
CA SER A 234 10.54 14.96 5.40
C SER A 234 10.55 16.35 6.04
N HIS A 235 10.66 16.43 7.37
CA HIS A 235 10.44 17.65 8.16
C HIS A 235 9.05 18.27 7.91
N GLY A 236 8.01 17.44 7.91
CA GLY A 236 6.62 17.86 7.71
C GLY A 236 6.24 18.18 6.26
N ARG A 237 7.19 18.12 5.31
CA ARG A 237 6.91 18.39 3.89
C ARG A 237 6.15 17.29 3.18
N LEU A 238 6.17 16.07 3.72
CA LEU A 238 5.42 14.92 3.23
C LEU A 238 4.36 14.52 4.25
N LEU A 239 3.10 14.88 3.96
CA LEU A 239 1.93 14.41 4.68
C LEU A 239 1.18 13.40 3.82
N PRO A 240 1.15 12.11 4.18
CA PRO A 240 0.36 11.13 3.46
C PRO A 240 -1.13 11.47 3.48
N ASN A 241 -1.84 11.03 2.44
CA ASN A 241 -3.29 11.16 2.37
C ASN A 241 -3.91 10.55 3.63
N PRO A 242 -4.81 11.26 4.32
CA PRO A 242 -5.49 10.74 5.50
C PRO A 242 -6.37 9.52 5.20
N LEU A 243 -6.63 9.18 3.94
CA LEU A 243 -7.24 7.89 3.57
C LEU A 243 -6.13 6.91 3.19
N ILE A 244 -6.05 5.82 3.96
CA ILE A 244 -5.14 4.70 3.71
C ILE A 244 -5.93 3.63 2.97
N GLU A 245 -5.55 3.36 1.73
CA GLU A 245 -6.18 2.32 0.92
C GLU A 245 -5.73 0.94 1.42
N CYS A 246 -6.66 0.06 1.74
CA CYS A 246 -6.39 -1.21 2.40
C CYS A 246 -6.88 -2.38 1.56
N ASP A 247 -5.97 -3.25 1.16
CA ASP A 247 -6.27 -4.60 0.70
C ASP A 247 -6.15 -5.58 1.87
N LEU A 248 -7.30 -6.01 2.36
CA LEU A 248 -7.46 -6.89 3.51
C LEU A 248 -7.95 -8.29 3.11
N SER A 249 -7.62 -8.74 1.89
CA SER A 249 -8.07 -10.01 1.33
C SER A 249 -7.93 -11.22 2.28
N GLU A 250 -6.84 -11.32 3.04
CA GLU A 250 -6.59 -12.40 4.02
C GLU A 250 -7.28 -12.21 5.38
N VAL A 251 -7.74 -10.99 5.66
CA VAL A 251 -8.31 -10.58 6.95
C VAL A 251 -9.63 -9.85 6.75
N GLY A 252 -10.43 -10.32 5.79
CA GLY A 252 -11.68 -9.72 5.33
C GLY A 252 -12.63 -9.18 6.42
N PRO A 253 -12.76 -9.80 7.62
CA PRO A 253 -13.54 -9.21 8.70
C PRO A 253 -12.98 -7.89 9.28
N LEU A 254 -11.67 -7.66 9.21
CA LEU A 254 -11.01 -6.41 9.67
C LEU A 254 -11.44 -5.19 8.86
N PHE A 255 -11.88 -5.41 7.62
CA PHE A 255 -12.49 -4.38 6.79
C PHE A 255 -13.57 -3.57 7.53
N TRP A 256 -14.39 -4.26 8.33
CA TRP A 256 -15.52 -3.65 9.04
C TRP A 256 -15.10 -2.97 10.33
N TRP A 257 -13.85 -3.16 10.74
CA TRP A 257 -13.35 -2.56 11.95
C TRP A 257 -13.18 -1.08 11.71
N LYS A 258 -14.00 -0.28 12.38
CA LYS A 258 -13.85 1.15 12.31
C LYS A 258 -12.52 1.61 12.93
N SER A 259 -11.47 1.76 12.12
CA SER A 259 -10.11 2.02 12.59
C SER A 259 -9.57 3.33 12.05
N SER A 260 -8.71 3.93 12.86
CA SER A 260 -7.92 5.12 12.52
C SER A 260 -6.56 5.06 13.19
N CYS A 261 -5.61 5.83 12.66
CA CYS A 261 -4.34 6.14 13.29
C CYS A 261 -4.30 7.63 13.61
N VAL A 262 -3.60 8.01 14.67
CA VAL A 262 -3.39 9.41 15.06
C VAL A 262 -1.89 9.64 15.18
N VAL A 263 -1.38 10.68 14.52
CA VAL A 263 0.02 11.11 14.59
C VAL A 263 0.05 12.62 14.75
N GLY A 264 0.53 13.08 15.91
CA GLY A 264 0.34 14.48 16.32
C GLY A 264 -1.15 14.83 16.36
N ASP A 265 -1.53 15.93 15.72
CA ASP A 265 -2.92 16.37 15.60
C ASP A 265 -3.64 15.82 14.35
N GLY A 266 -2.96 14.99 13.56
CA GLY A 266 -3.51 14.41 12.34
C GLY A 266 -4.24 13.08 12.59
N GLY A 267 -5.34 12.86 11.86
CA GLY A 267 -6.08 11.59 11.84
C GLY A 267 -6.04 10.93 10.45
N TRP A 268 -5.67 9.64 10.43
CA TRP A 268 -5.69 8.80 9.23
C TRP A 268 -6.70 7.67 9.39
N PHE A 269 -7.41 7.34 8.32
CA PHE A 269 -8.52 6.41 8.31
C PHE A 269 -8.25 5.29 7.31
N PHE A 270 -8.52 4.07 7.75
CA PHE A 270 -8.42 2.90 6.90
C PHE A 270 -9.65 2.86 5.98
N MET A 271 -9.41 2.80 4.68
CA MET A 271 -10.44 2.70 3.66
C MET A 271 -10.14 1.48 2.79
N PRO A 272 -11.10 0.59 2.57
CA PRO A 272 -10.87 -0.57 1.72
C PRO A 272 -10.78 -0.19 0.25
N THR A 273 -10.00 -0.94 -0.52
CA THR A 273 -10.01 -0.78 -1.98
C THR A 273 -11.36 -1.19 -2.57
N VAL A 274 -11.81 -0.54 -3.65
CA VAL A 274 -13.04 -0.93 -4.37
C VAL A 274 -12.98 -2.40 -4.78
N GLY A 275 -11.82 -2.84 -5.26
CA GLY A 275 -11.59 -4.23 -5.65
C GLY A 275 -11.88 -5.20 -4.51
N SER A 276 -11.31 -4.96 -3.33
CA SER A 276 -11.52 -5.81 -2.15
C SER A 276 -12.98 -5.78 -1.66
N VAL A 277 -13.66 -4.62 -1.72
CA VAL A 277 -15.08 -4.50 -1.36
C VAL A 277 -15.93 -5.36 -2.31
N CYS A 278 -15.76 -5.16 -3.62
CA CYS A 278 -16.55 -5.85 -4.63
C CYS A 278 -16.27 -7.35 -4.62
N GLU A 279 -15.01 -7.76 -4.44
CA GLU A 279 -14.65 -9.17 -4.29
C GLU A 279 -15.37 -9.81 -3.10
N SER A 280 -15.35 -9.15 -1.94
CA SER A 280 -16.03 -9.64 -0.73
C SER A 280 -17.53 -9.73 -0.95
N ALA A 281 -18.13 -8.71 -1.57
CA ALA A 281 -19.54 -8.69 -1.90
C ALA A 281 -19.95 -9.83 -2.83
N MET A 282 -19.11 -10.12 -3.84
CA MET A 282 -19.34 -11.23 -4.76
C MET A 282 -19.23 -12.58 -4.07
N LYS A 283 -18.25 -12.78 -3.17
CA LYS A 283 -18.13 -14.00 -2.37
C LYS A 283 -19.38 -14.23 -1.51
N GLU A 284 -19.86 -13.19 -0.82
CA GLU A 284 -21.07 -13.27 -0.01
C GLU A 284 -22.33 -13.53 -0.87
N ALA A 285 -22.45 -12.85 -2.01
CA ALA A 285 -23.55 -13.08 -2.95
C ALA A 285 -23.55 -14.53 -3.48
N LEU A 286 -22.39 -15.08 -3.83
CA LEU A 286 -22.25 -16.47 -4.29
C LEU A 286 -22.70 -17.46 -3.21
N VAL A 287 -22.31 -17.24 -1.95
CA VAL A 287 -22.73 -18.10 -0.83
C VAL A 287 -24.23 -17.99 -0.60
N ALA A 288 -24.79 -16.78 -0.66
CA ALA A 288 -26.22 -16.55 -0.44
C ALA A 288 -27.08 -17.21 -1.54
N VAL A 289 -26.64 -17.16 -2.80
CA VAL A 289 -27.41 -17.65 -3.95
C VAL A 289 -27.16 -19.14 -4.21
N LEU A 290 -25.92 -19.61 -4.05
CA LEU A 290 -25.50 -20.96 -4.47
C LEU A 290 -25.12 -21.88 -3.30
N GLY A 291 -25.05 -21.35 -2.08
CA GLY A 291 -24.71 -22.10 -0.87
C GLY A 291 -23.20 -22.16 -0.57
N PRO A 292 -22.83 -22.69 0.62
CA PRO A 292 -21.45 -22.82 1.05
C PRO A 292 -20.70 -23.85 0.19
N GLY A 293 -19.64 -23.44 -0.50
CA GLY A 293 -18.81 -24.30 -1.36
C GLY A 293 -18.31 -23.64 -2.65
N MET A 294 -18.86 -22.48 -3.02
CA MET A 294 -18.52 -21.78 -4.27
C MET A 294 -17.34 -20.79 -4.16
N TYR A 295 -16.58 -20.80 -3.06
CA TYR A 295 -15.45 -19.89 -2.81
C TYR A 295 -14.27 -20.04 -3.80
N LEU A 296 -14.28 -21.08 -4.65
CA LEU A 296 -13.17 -21.41 -5.57
C LEU A 296 -13.25 -20.71 -6.94
N LEU A 297 -14.26 -19.89 -7.19
CA LEU A 297 -14.28 -19.01 -8.35
C LEU A 297 -13.35 -17.83 -8.03
N GLY A 298 -12.20 -17.81 -8.69
CA GLY A 298 -11.10 -16.87 -8.42
C GLY A 298 -11.56 -15.42 -8.32
N GLY A 299 -10.92 -14.65 -7.43
CA GLY A 299 -11.21 -13.23 -7.24
C GLY A 299 -10.87 -12.38 -8.47
N PRO A 300 -11.36 -11.14 -8.53
CA PRO A 300 -11.08 -10.25 -9.64
C PRO A 300 -9.59 -9.95 -9.70
N ASP A 301 -9.03 -9.90 -10.91
CA ASP A 301 -7.89 -9.02 -11.15
C ASP A 301 -8.36 -7.59 -10.82
N THR A 302 -7.85 -7.05 -9.71
CA THR A 302 -8.31 -5.77 -9.17
C THR A 302 -8.07 -4.64 -10.17
N TYR A 303 -9.14 -4.01 -10.63
CA TYR A 303 -9.08 -2.79 -11.45
C TYR A 303 -8.70 -1.59 -10.56
N SER A 304 -7.44 -1.16 -10.61
CA SER A 304 -6.92 0.01 -9.89
C SER A 304 -7.12 1.28 -10.70
N ASP A 305 -8.38 1.66 -10.94
CA ASP A 305 -8.69 2.94 -11.58
C ASP A 305 -9.03 3.98 -10.50
N PRO A 306 -8.23 5.04 -10.32
CA PRO A 306 -8.39 6.01 -9.23
C PRO A 306 -9.63 6.88 -9.48
N LEU A 307 -10.72 6.60 -8.77
CA LEU A 307 -11.91 7.45 -8.76
C LEU A 307 -11.79 8.57 -7.71
N SER A 308 -12.47 9.69 -7.99
CA SER A 308 -12.76 10.65 -6.93
C SER A 308 -13.67 10.02 -5.87
N LEU A 309 -13.54 10.44 -4.61
CA LEU A 309 -14.36 9.93 -3.49
C LEU A 309 -15.88 10.11 -3.73
N VAL A 310 -16.28 11.14 -4.48
CA VAL A 310 -17.68 11.37 -4.84
C VAL A 310 -18.18 10.33 -5.84
N GLN A 311 -17.39 10.05 -6.89
CA GLN A 311 -17.71 8.96 -7.83
C GLN A 311 -17.68 7.61 -7.12
N TYR A 312 -16.72 7.41 -6.20
CA TYR A 312 -16.64 6.24 -5.35
C TYR A 312 -17.93 6.02 -4.54
N LEU A 313 -18.63 7.06 -4.10
CA LEU A 313 -19.83 6.90 -3.29
C LEU A 313 -21.15 6.95 -4.08
N SER A 314 -21.10 7.13 -5.42
CA SER A 314 -22.30 7.11 -6.28
C SER A 314 -22.84 5.68 -6.42
N PRO A 315 -24.13 5.45 -6.15
CA PRO A 315 -24.74 4.14 -6.37
C PRO A 315 -24.67 3.67 -7.84
N GLU A 316 -24.74 4.59 -8.80
CA GLU A 316 -24.66 4.26 -10.23
C GLU A 316 -23.26 3.80 -10.65
N GLU A 317 -22.21 4.50 -10.21
CA GLU A 317 -20.83 4.10 -10.42
C GLU A 317 -20.55 2.74 -9.78
N TRP A 318 -21.02 2.58 -8.54
CA TRP A 318 -20.84 1.36 -7.76
C TRP A 318 -21.49 0.15 -8.44
N ARG A 319 -22.73 0.30 -8.89
CA ARG A 319 -23.44 -0.69 -9.70
C ARG A 319 -22.70 -1.01 -10.98
N ARG A 320 -22.23 0.00 -11.71
CA ARG A 320 -21.49 -0.21 -12.96
C ARG A 320 -20.25 -1.07 -12.74
N ARG A 321 -19.53 -0.85 -11.64
CA ARG A 321 -18.32 -1.63 -11.29
C ARG A 321 -18.63 -3.05 -10.88
N ILE A 322 -19.65 -3.28 -10.04
CA ILE A 322 -20.07 -4.64 -9.69
C ILE A 322 -20.47 -5.39 -10.96
N VAL A 323 -21.28 -4.78 -11.83
CA VAL A 323 -21.65 -5.37 -13.12
C VAL A 323 -20.42 -5.65 -13.98
N ALA A 324 -19.52 -4.68 -14.12
CA ALA A 324 -18.28 -4.86 -14.87
C ALA A 324 -17.43 -6.00 -14.30
N ILE A 325 -17.32 -6.14 -12.98
CA ILE A 325 -16.60 -7.25 -12.33
C ILE A 325 -17.29 -8.59 -12.61
N VAL A 326 -18.61 -8.66 -12.54
CA VAL A 326 -19.36 -9.87 -12.90
C VAL A 326 -19.20 -10.22 -14.40
N ASP A 327 -19.03 -9.21 -15.25
CA ASP A 327 -18.88 -9.38 -16.70
C ASP A 327 -17.44 -9.70 -17.13
N THR A 328 -16.43 -9.11 -16.47
CA THR A 328 -15.00 -9.28 -16.78
C THR A 328 -14.39 -10.47 -16.08
N GLN A 329 -14.84 -10.79 -14.88
CA GLN A 329 -14.46 -12.05 -14.30
C GLN A 329 -15.11 -13.15 -15.09
N ASP A 330 -14.26 -14.07 -15.52
CA ASP A 330 -14.65 -15.41 -15.90
C ASP A 330 -15.09 -16.17 -14.62
N ILE A 331 -16.03 -15.60 -13.82
CA ILE A 331 -16.93 -16.34 -12.92
C ILE A 331 -17.68 -17.23 -13.87
N LYS A 332 -17.02 -18.34 -14.21
CA LYS A 332 -17.11 -18.92 -15.54
C LYS A 332 -18.58 -18.98 -15.89
N THR A 333 -18.93 -18.43 -17.05
CA THR A 333 -20.21 -18.73 -17.68
C THR A 333 -20.42 -20.24 -17.56
N VAL A 334 -19.35 -21.03 -17.72
CA VAL A 334 -19.28 -22.47 -17.42
C VAL A 334 -19.70 -22.87 -16.00
N ALA A 335 -19.22 -22.25 -14.92
CA ALA A 335 -19.55 -22.63 -13.53
C ALA A 335 -21.00 -22.27 -13.17
N ILE A 336 -21.46 -21.06 -13.52
CA ILE A 336 -22.87 -20.69 -13.35
C ILE A 336 -23.76 -21.57 -14.24
N HIS A 337 -23.38 -21.81 -15.50
CA HIS A 337 -24.13 -22.69 -16.40
C HIS A 337 -24.09 -24.15 -15.97
N GLN A 338 -23.00 -24.64 -15.37
CA GLN A 338 -22.87 -26.00 -14.85
C GLN A 338 -23.73 -26.19 -13.60
N HIS A 339 -23.74 -25.20 -12.70
CA HIS A 339 -24.63 -25.20 -11.54
C HIS A 339 -26.10 -25.07 -11.95
N CYS A 340 -26.42 -24.21 -12.92
CA CYS A 340 -27.77 -24.12 -13.49
C CYS A 340 -28.15 -25.39 -14.26
N GLY A 341 -27.21 -26.06 -14.92
CA GLY A 341 -27.43 -27.29 -15.67
C GLY A 341 -27.73 -28.49 -14.77
N THR A 342 -27.16 -28.52 -13.57
CA THR A 342 -27.47 -29.52 -12.54
C THR A 342 -28.77 -29.20 -11.79
N SER A 343 -29.13 -27.92 -11.67
CA SER A 343 -30.35 -27.46 -11.01
C SER A 343 -31.45 -27.09 -12.01
N ARG A 344 -32.39 -28.02 -12.30
CA ARG A 344 -33.50 -27.83 -13.26
C ARG A 344 -34.38 -26.58 -13.05
N ARG A 345 -34.28 -25.90 -11.91
CA ARG A 345 -35.08 -24.71 -11.55
C ARG A 345 -34.36 -23.37 -11.80
N LEU A 346 -33.04 -23.37 -12.04
CA LEU A 346 -32.25 -22.13 -12.13
C LEU A 346 -31.89 -21.81 -13.58
N ARG A 347 -32.18 -20.57 -14.01
CA ARG A 347 -31.72 -20.04 -15.30
C ARG A 347 -30.56 -19.09 -15.06
N ALA A 348 -29.47 -19.23 -15.82
CA ALA A 348 -28.26 -18.43 -15.66
C ALA A 348 -28.50 -16.90 -15.65
N PRO A 349 -29.38 -16.31 -16.49
CA PRO A 349 -29.67 -14.87 -16.41
C PRO A 349 -30.33 -14.44 -15.11
N ASN A 350 -31.12 -15.32 -14.47
CA ASN A 350 -31.75 -15.02 -13.18
C ASN A 350 -30.72 -15.10 -12.05
N VAL A 351 -29.87 -16.13 -12.07
CA VAL A 351 -28.77 -16.27 -11.10
C VAL A 351 -27.81 -15.08 -11.19
N LYS A 352 -27.44 -14.64 -12.39
CA LYS A 352 -26.58 -13.46 -12.58
C LYS A 352 -27.21 -12.19 -12.03
N ARG A 353 -28.51 -11.97 -12.28
CA ARG A 353 -29.24 -10.81 -11.74
C ARG A 353 -29.27 -10.82 -10.22
N GLU A 354 -29.61 -11.97 -9.64
CA GLU A 354 -29.69 -12.16 -8.19
C GLU A 354 -28.32 -11.99 -7.52
N LEU A 355 -27.24 -12.47 -8.14
CA LEU A 355 -25.87 -12.22 -7.68
C LEU A 355 -25.54 -10.72 -7.65
N ILE A 356 -25.86 -9.99 -8.72
CA ILE A 356 -25.62 -8.54 -8.79
C ILE A 356 -26.44 -7.81 -7.72
N GLU A 357 -27.72 -8.16 -7.54
CA GLU A 357 -28.58 -7.57 -6.51
C GLU A 357 -28.04 -7.82 -5.10
N LYS A 358 -27.62 -9.07 -4.79
CA LYS A 358 -27.03 -9.39 -3.49
C LYS A 358 -25.69 -8.73 -3.24
N ALA A 359 -24.84 -8.64 -4.26
CA ALA A 359 -23.59 -7.90 -4.15
C ALA A 359 -23.86 -6.41 -3.89
N LEU A 360 -24.85 -5.82 -4.58
CA LEU A 360 -25.27 -4.44 -4.36
C LEU A 360 -25.77 -4.21 -2.94
N ASP A 361 -26.71 -5.04 -2.45
CA ASP A 361 -27.24 -4.95 -1.08
C ASP A 361 -26.11 -4.94 -0.04
N PHE A 362 -25.14 -5.86 -0.19
CA PHE A 362 -23.98 -5.95 0.69
C PHE A 362 -23.10 -4.70 0.60
N THR A 363 -22.82 -4.23 -0.62
CA THR A 363 -21.98 -3.06 -0.79
C THR A 363 -22.65 -1.74 -0.45
N ASP A 364 -23.98 -1.65 -0.47
CA ASP A 364 -24.69 -0.46 -0.02
C ASP A 364 -24.46 -0.24 1.49
N LEU A 365 -24.37 -1.32 2.27
CA LEU A 365 -23.93 -1.23 3.67
C LEU A 365 -22.52 -0.63 3.78
N VAL A 366 -21.58 -1.07 2.94
CA VAL A 366 -20.22 -0.51 2.88
C VAL A 366 -20.26 0.97 2.54
N ARG A 367 -20.98 1.31 1.46
CA ARG A 367 -21.11 2.67 0.95
C ARG A 367 -21.65 3.60 2.04
N ASN A 368 -22.69 3.17 2.76
CA ASN A 368 -23.27 3.91 3.89
C ASN A 368 -22.29 4.07 5.07
N HIS A 369 -21.50 3.04 5.37
CA HIS A 369 -20.43 3.16 6.38
C HIS A 369 -19.35 4.14 5.95
N LEU A 370 -18.95 4.13 4.68
CA LEU A 370 -17.96 5.05 4.14
C LEU A 370 -18.50 6.49 4.09
N PHE A 371 -19.78 6.68 3.77
CA PHE A 371 -20.45 7.98 3.93
C PHE A 371 -20.38 8.49 5.37
N THR A 372 -20.67 7.63 6.34
CA THR A 372 -20.58 7.99 7.78
C THR A 372 -19.15 8.40 8.14
N TYR A 373 -18.17 7.68 7.61
CA TYR A 373 -16.75 7.95 7.81
C TYR A 373 -16.28 9.28 7.24
N VAL A 374 -16.65 9.54 5.99
CA VAL A 374 -16.31 10.77 5.28
C VAL A 374 -17.06 11.96 5.89
N GLY A 375 -18.32 11.76 6.31
CA GLY A 375 -19.10 12.75 7.05
C GLY A 375 -18.42 13.14 8.38
N ALA A 376 -18.02 12.16 9.19
CA ALA A 376 -17.28 12.41 10.43
C ALA A 376 -15.95 13.16 10.18
N ARG A 377 -15.28 12.88 9.05
CA ARG A 377 -14.08 13.58 8.63
C ARG A 377 -14.35 15.03 8.21
N LEU A 378 -15.43 15.31 7.47
CA LEU A 378 -15.79 16.68 7.13
C LEU A 378 -16.08 17.51 8.38
N LEU A 379 -16.70 16.90 9.39
CA LEU A 379 -16.89 17.51 10.70
C LEU A 379 -15.57 17.76 11.44
N THR A 380 -14.64 16.81 11.41
CA THR A 380 -13.32 16.95 12.09
C THR A 380 -12.43 17.95 11.36
N PHE A 381 -12.38 17.92 10.02
CA PHE A 381 -11.66 18.87 9.20
C PHE A 381 -12.23 20.28 9.36
N SER A 382 -13.56 20.41 9.50
CA SER A 382 -14.21 21.66 9.88
C SER A 382 -13.77 22.14 11.26
N ALA A 383 -13.56 21.26 12.23
CA ALA A 383 -13.06 21.63 13.56
C ALA A 383 -11.57 22.03 13.55
N THR A 384 -10.74 21.38 12.74
CA THR A 384 -9.35 21.79 12.53
C THR A 384 -9.26 23.10 11.75
N LEU A 385 -10.14 23.33 10.78
CA LEU A 385 -10.33 24.64 10.13
C LEU A 385 -10.82 25.70 11.13
N GLN A 386 -11.71 25.36 12.06
CA GLN A 386 -12.11 26.24 13.17
C GLN A 386 -10.92 26.62 14.06
N GLN A 387 -9.95 25.70 14.25
CA GLN A 387 -8.74 25.95 15.04
C GLN A 387 -7.68 26.76 14.27
N ALA A 388 -7.57 26.55 12.94
CA ALA A 388 -6.60 27.21 12.08
C ALA A 388 -7.04 28.63 11.63
N VAL A 389 -8.34 28.91 11.62
CA VAL A 389 -8.90 30.23 11.34
C VAL A 389 -9.24 30.89 12.68
N VAL A 390 -8.22 31.47 13.33
CA VAL A 390 -8.28 32.04 14.68
C VAL A 390 -9.28 33.20 14.81
N ASP A 391 -9.76 33.79 13.71
CA ASP A 391 -10.62 34.97 13.72
C ASP A 391 -12.04 34.78 13.13
N MET A 392 -12.47 33.56 12.81
CA MET A 392 -13.83 33.35 12.29
C MET A 392 -14.85 33.19 13.43
N PRO A 393 -15.99 33.92 13.42
CA PRO A 393 -17.04 33.71 14.41
C PRO A 393 -17.55 32.26 14.36
N VAL A 394 -17.61 31.60 15.52
CA VAL A 394 -18.07 30.20 15.70
C VAL A 394 -19.40 29.94 14.97
N GLU A 395 -20.27 30.94 14.93
CA GLU A 395 -21.57 30.87 14.27
C GLU A 395 -21.48 30.77 12.73
N MET A 396 -20.46 31.38 12.12
CA MET A 396 -20.19 31.29 10.67
C MET A 396 -19.58 29.93 10.31
N CYS A 397 -18.69 29.41 11.16
CA CYS A 397 -18.16 28.05 11.02
C CYS A 397 -19.28 27.02 11.08
N ASN A 398 -20.14 27.08 12.11
CA ASN A 398 -21.25 26.14 12.29
C ASN A 398 -22.23 26.20 11.10
N LYS A 399 -22.49 27.40 10.56
CA LYS A 399 -23.30 27.57 9.34
C LYS A 399 -22.64 26.94 8.11
N ILE A 400 -21.31 26.98 7.97
CA ILE A 400 -20.60 26.32 6.86
C ILE A 400 -20.67 24.79 7.01
N THR A 401 -20.47 24.27 8.22
CA THR A 401 -20.52 22.83 8.53
C THR A 401 -21.92 22.24 8.32
N GLU A 402 -22.95 22.91 8.82
CA GLU A 402 -24.36 22.54 8.64
C GLU A 402 -24.73 22.57 7.14
N LYS A 403 -24.28 23.60 6.40
CA LYS A 403 -24.54 23.73 4.95
C LYS A 403 -23.78 22.72 4.10
N ALA A 404 -22.54 22.36 4.43
CA ALA A 404 -21.77 21.34 3.72
C ALA A 404 -22.40 19.93 3.87
N THR A 405 -22.95 19.65 5.06
CA THR A 405 -23.68 18.40 5.35
C THR A 405 -24.98 18.33 4.53
N VAL A 406 -25.74 19.42 4.49
CA VAL A 406 -26.97 19.54 3.67
C VAL A 406 -26.69 19.44 2.16
N VAL A 407 -25.60 20.03 1.66
CA VAL A 407 -25.22 19.93 0.23
C VAL A 407 -24.88 18.49 -0.17
N LEU A 408 -24.25 17.72 0.71
CA LEU A 408 -23.94 16.30 0.45
C LEU A 408 -25.20 15.42 0.51
N GLU A 409 -26.11 15.67 1.45
CA GLU A 409 -27.39 14.96 1.50
C GLU A 409 -28.29 15.30 0.30
N LEU A 410 -28.33 16.55 -0.13
CA LEU A 410 -29.13 16.98 -1.29
C LEU A 410 -28.59 16.49 -2.63
N SER A 411 -27.25 16.38 -2.77
CA SER A 411 -26.62 15.78 -3.96
C SER A 411 -27.00 14.29 -4.09
N ASN A 412 -27.14 13.58 -2.96
CA ASN A 412 -27.66 12.21 -2.92
C ASN A 412 -29.16 12.12 -3.25
N ILE A 413 -29.98 13.05 -2.75
CA ILE A 413 -31.44 13.05 -3.00
C ILE A 413 -31.77 13.41 -4.46
N GLN A 414 -31.01 14.32 -5.09
CA GLN A 414 -31.23 14.72 -6.49
C GLN A 414 -30.78 13.64 -7.49
N ALA A 415 -29.73 12.88 -7.19
CA ALA A 415 -29.32 11.72 -8.01
C ALA A 415 -30.45 10.68 -8.16
N HIS A 416 -31.38 10.60 -7.19
CA HIS A 416 -32.48 9.64 -7.19
C HIS A 416 -33.75 10.09 -7.92
N ARG A 417 -33.86 11.35 -8.39
CA ARG A 417 -35.17 11.87 -8.83
C ARG A 417 -35.36 12.22 -10.30
N HIS A 418 -34.33 12.37 -11.15
CA HIS A 418 -34.59 12.67 -12.57
C HIS A 418 -33.49 12.18 -13.55
N PRO A 419 -33.81 11.28 -14.49
CA PRO A 419 -32.85 10.80 -15.49
C PRO A 419 -32.72 11.69 -16.74
N ALA A 420 -33.24 12.92 -16.74
CA ALA A 420 -33.31 13.72 -17.96
C ALA A 420 -33.08 15.22 -17.72
N HIS A 421 -31.84 15.66 -17.61
CA HIS A 421 -31.41 17.01 -18.04
C HIS A 421 -29.92 17.00 -18.40
N ARG A 422 -29.59 17.35 -19.65
CA ARG A 422 -28.23 17.40 -20.20
C ARG A 422 -27.62 18.82 -20.22
N ASP A 423 -28.15 19.76 -19.46
CA ASP A 423 -27.60 21.13 -19.41
C ASP A 423 -27.06 21.45 -17.99
N PRO A 424 -25.72 21.50 -17.82
CA PRO A 424 -25.08 21.88 -16.56
C PRO A 424 -25.51 23.26 -16.04
N CYS A 425 -25.90 24.17 -16.93
CA CYS A 425 -26.29 25.54 -16.59
C CYS A 425 -27.68 25.59 -15.94
N GLU A 426 -28.62 24.76 -16.40
CA GLU A 426 -29.93 24.62 -15.76
C GLU A 426 -29.85 23.87 -14.43
N MET A 427 -28.94 22.90 -14.30
CA MET A 427 -28.68 22.23 -13.02
C MET A 427 -28.15 23.21 -11.97
N MET A 428 -27.21 24.10 -12.34
CA MET A 428 -26.70 25.14 -11.45
C MET A 428 -27.78 26.17 -11.03
N LYS A 429 -28.66 26.58 -11.97
CA LYS A 429 -29.79 27.47 -11.65
C LYS A 429 -30.84 26.78 -10.80
N LEU A 430 -31.08 25.48 -10.99
CA LEU A 430 -32.02 24.70 -10.18
C LEU A 430 -31.48 24.48 -8.76
N MET A 431 -30.19 24.20 -8.63
CA MET A 431 -29.50 24.13 -7.33
C MET A 431 -29.58 25.49 -6.62
N SER A 432 -29.26 26.59 -7.30
CA SER A 432 -29.35 27.94 -6.70
C SER A 432 -30.77 28.31 -6.26
N ARG A 433 -31.79 28.03 -7.08
CA ARG A 433 -33.21 28.26 -6.74
C ARG A 433 -33.72 27.36 -5.61
N THR A 434 -33.22 26.13 -5.52
CA THR A 434 -33.58 25.17 -4.46
C THR A 434 -32.93 25.57 -3.13
N ILE A 435 -31.67 26.00 -3.17
CA ILE A 435 -30.93 26.55 -2.04
C ILE A 435 -31.63 27.84 -1.54
N ALA A 436 -32.04 28.74 -2.43
CA ALA A 436 -32.77 29.97 -2.07
C ALA A 436 -34.09 29.69 -1.34
N ARG A 437 -34.91 28.76 -1.84
CA ARG A 437 -36.19 28.38 -1.20
C ARG A 437 -36.01 27.74 0.16
N LEU A 438 -35.01 26.87 0.32
CA LEU A 438 -34.79 26.14 1.57
C LEU A 438 -34.16 27.01 2.66
N LEU A 439 -33.39 28.03 2.28
CA LEU A 439 -32.82 29.00 3.21
C LEU A 439 -33.80 30.14 3.58
N GLY A 440 -34.99 30.19 2.96
CA GLY A 440 -35.95 31.28 3.15
C GLY A 440 -35.42 32.65 2.67
N THR A 441 -34.39 32.67 1.84
CA THR A 441 -33.73 33.89 1.36
C THR A 441 -34.01 34.10 -0.12
N SER A 442 -34.23 35.35 -0.54
CA SER A 442 -34.37 35.65 -1.97
C SER A 442 -33.06 35.39 -2.72
N GLU A 443 -33.16 35.04 -4.00
CA GLU A 443 -32.01 34.86 -4.91
C GLU A 443 -31.12 36.12 -4.97
N ALA A 444 -31.72 37.30 -4.81
CA ALA A 444 -31.01 38.57 -4.68
C ALA A 444 -30.13 38.66 -3.41
N ASN A 445 -30.51 38.01 -2.31
CA ASN A 445 -29.67 37.95 -1.10
C ASN A 445 -28.52 36.97 -1.24
N LEU A 446 -28.70 35.86 -1.98
CA LEU A 446 -27.60 34.95 -2.31
C LEU A 446 -26.57 35.61 -3.23
N ASN A 447 -27.02 36.37 -4.22
CA ASN A 447 -26.12 37.13 -5.08
C ASN A 447 -25.38 38.23 -4.29
N ARG A 448 -26.07 38.92 -3.38
CA ARG A 448 -25.44 39.91 -2.48
C ARG A 448 -24.40 39.28 -1.55
N MET A 449 -24.67 38.09 -1.00
CA MET A 449 -23.70 37.34 -0.18
C MET A 449 -22.51 36.85 -1.01
N ALA A 450 -22.72 36.46 -2.27
CA ALA A 450 -21.65 36.10 -3.18
C ALA A 450 -20.77 37.32 -3.52
N GLU A 451 -21.38 38.50 -3.72
CA GLU A 451 -20.69 39.78 -3.91
C GLU A 451 -19.94 40.23 -2.65
N GLU A 452 -20.50 40.06 -1.46
CA GLU A 452 -19.83 40.34 -0.18
C GLU A 452 -18.65 39.38 0.07
N LEU A 453 -18.80 38.09 -0.25
CA LEU A 453 -17.69 37.13 -0.17
C LEU A 453 -16.59 37.43 -1.20
N ALA A 454 -16.95 37.86 -2.42
CA ALA A 454 -15.99 38.32 -3.41
C ALA A 454 -15.28 39.61 -2.97
N SER A 455 -16.00 40.53 -2.32
CA SER A 455 -15.45 41.75 -1.73
C SER A 455 -14.50 41.45 -0.57
N LEU A 456 -14.84 40.53 0.32
CA LEU A 456 -13.97 40.08 1.41
C LEU A 456 -12.72 39.39 0.87
N ASN A 457 -12.86 38.54 -0.15
CA ASN A 457 -11.71 37.91 -0.81
C ASN A 457 -10.78 38.96 -1.44
N ALA A 458 -11.33 40.00 -2.08
CA ALA A 458 -10.53 41.11 -2.61
C ALA A 458 -9.87 41.95 -1.51
N GLN A 459 -10.54 42.12 -0.36
CA GLN A 459 -10.03 42.87 0.79
C GLN A 459 -8.87 42.14 1.50
N TYR A 460 -8.93 40.82 1.61
CA TYR A 460 -7.92 40.03 2.34
C TYR A 460 -6.84 39.40 1.45
N ALA A 461 -7.02 39.38 0.12
CA ALA A 461 -6.02 38.90 -0.83
C ALA A 461 -4.62 39.53 -0.65
N PRO A 462 -4.46 40.84 -0.37
CA PRO A 462 -3.15 41.44 -0.13
C PRO A 462 -2.48 40.95 1.16
N HIS A 463 -3.26 40.67 2.20
CA HIS A 463 -2.75 40.14 3.48
C HIS A 463 -2.32 38.68 3.36
N ILE A 464 -3.07 37.89 2.61
CA ILE A 464 -2.71 36.50 2.28
C ILE A 464 -1.44 36.46 1.43
N GLN A 465 -1.32 37.36 0.43
CA GLN A 465 -0.11 37.48 -0.37
C GLN A 465 1.10 37.95 0.46
N ALA A 466 0.92 38.90 1.38
CA ALA A 466 1.97 39.34 2.29
C ALA A 466 2.46 38.23 3.24
N LEU A 467 1.57 37.32 3.67
CA LEU A 467 1.94 36.14 4.48
C LEU A 467 2.69 35.08 3.66
N ILE A 468 2.36 34.95 2.37
CA ILE A 468 3.08 34.08 1.44
C ILE A 468 4.48 34.65 1.13
N ASP A 469 4.56 35.96 0.90
CA ASP A 469 5.80 36.67 0.56
C ASP A 469 6.75 36.81 1.74
N ALA A 470 6.22 36.86 2.97
CA ALA A 470 7.03 36.89 4.19
C ALA A 470 7.85 35.61 4.38
N GLY A 471 7.42 34.48 3.78
CA GLY A 471 7.99 33.16 4.05
C GLY A 471 7.87 32.76 5.52
N PRO A 472 8.12 31.49 5.87
CA PRO A 472 8.15 31.10 7.27
C PRO A 472 9.36 31.75 7.98
N PRO A 473 9.27 32.01 9.30
CA PRO A 473 10.40 32.49 10.08
C PRO A 473 11.59 31.52 10.05
#